data_AF-A0A060ZAM1-F1
#
_entry.id   AF-A0A060ZAM1-F1
#
_cell.length_a   1.000
_cell.length_b   1.000
_cell.length_c   1.000
_cell.angle_alpha   90.00
_cell.angle_beta   90.00
_cell.angle_gamma   90.00
#
_symmetry.space_group_name_H-M   'P 1'
#
loop_
_entity.id
_entity.type
_entity.pdbx_description
1 polymer ?
#
loop_
_entity_poly.entity_id
_entity_poly.type
_entity_poly.pdbx_seq_one_letter_code
_entity_poly.pdbx_strand_id
1 'polypeptide(L)'
;MITPDLESGVKVWHLVKNHEHGDQKEGDRGSKMVSEIYLTRLLATKGTLQKFVDDLFETLFSTVHRGSALPLAIKYMFDFLDEQADKHGIHDQDVRHTWKSNCLPLRFWVNVIKNPQFVFDIHKSSITDACLSVVAQTFMDSCSTSEHRLGKDSPSNKLLYAKDIPNYKSWVERYE
;
A
#
# COMPACT_ATOMS: atom_id res chain seq x y z
N MET A 1 -10.75 20.91 -14.21
CA MET A 1 -9.95 21.65 -15.20
C MET A 1 -9.91 20.82 -16.47
N ILE A 2 -10.59 21.29 -17.50
CA ILE A 2 -10.54 20.72 -18.85
C ILE A 2 -9.19 21.16 -19.42
N THR A 3 -8.35 20.22 -19.85
CA THR A 3 -7.08 20.55 -20.51
C THR A 3 -7.37 21.33 -21.80
N PRO A 4 -6.64 22.42 -22.12
CA PRO A 4 -6.93 23.30 -23.26
C PRO A 4 -6.89 22.64 -24.65
N ASP A 5 -6.46 21.38 -24.73
CA ASP A 5 -6.07 20.73 -25.99
C ASP A 5 -7.23 20.17 -26.82
N LEU A 6 -8.47 20.13 -26.30
CA LEU A 6 -9.59 19.50 -27.03
C LEU A 6 -10.09 20.31 -28.23
N GLU A 7 -9.70 21.58 -28.38
CA GLU A 7 -10.19 22.46 -29.47
C GLU A 7 -9.39 22.34 -30.79
N SER A 8 -8.23 21.66 -30.79
CA SER A 8 -7.31 21.66 -31.95
C SER A 8 -7.33 20.40 -32.83
N GLY A 9 -8.02 19.33 -32.41
CA GLY A 9 -7.94 18.02 -33.09
C GLY A 9 -6.56 17.36 -33.03
N VAL A 10 -5.61 17.91 -32.25
CA VAL A 10 -4.25 17.40 -32.11
C VAL A 10 -4.12 16.55 -30.85
N LYS A 11 -3.62 15.32 -31.01
CA LYS A 11 -3.28 14.43 -29.89
C LYS A 11 -1.85 14.67 -29.43
N VAL A 12 -1.70 15.35 -28.29
CA VAL A 12 -0.38 15.64 -27.68
C VAL A 12 0.18 14.40 -26.98
N TRP A 13 1.49 14.21 -27.06
CA TRP A 13 2.24 13.17 -26.35
C TRP A 13 3.63 13.70 -26.01
N HIS A 14 4.25 13.16 -24.96
CA HIS A 14 5.61 13.55 -24.53
C HIS A 14 6.63 12.45 -24.82
N LEU A 15 6.68 11.40 -23.98
CA LEU A 15 7.64 10.30 -24.14
C LEU A 15 7.04 9.06 -24.80
N VAL A 16 5.71 8.86 -24.71
CA VAL A 16 5.04 7.68 -25.23
C VAL A 16 3.93 8.11 -26.17
N LYS A 17 4.05 7.72 -27.44
CA LYS A 17 2.99 7.85 -28.43
C LYS A 17 2.20 6.54 -28.47
N ASN A 18 0.99 6.53 -27.92
CA ASN A 18 0.11 5.36 -28.01
C ASN A 18 -0.37 5.22 -29.47
N HIS A 19 0.19 4.26 -30.21
CA HIS A 19 -0.28 3.92 -31.55
C HIS A 19 -1.68 3.30 -31.45
N GLU A 20 -2.65 3.88 -32.16
CA GLU A 20 -3.97 3.30 -32.33
C GLU A 20 -3.82 2.06 -33.24
N HIS A 21 -3.94 0.87 -32.64
CA HIS A 21 -4.15 -0.46 -33.24
C HIS A 21 -3.80 -0.59 -34.74
N GLY A 22 -2.59 -1.08 -35.05
CA GLY A 22 -2.14 -1.30 -36.44
C GLY A 22 -1.21 -2.48 -36.68
N ASP A 23 -0.14 -2.68 -35.91
CA ASP A 23 0.88 -3.70 -36.25
C ASP A 23 1.29 -4.58 -35.05
N GLN A 24 0.44 -5.55 -34.71
CA GLN A 24 0.77 -6.64 -33.79
C GLN A 24 1.49 -7.77 -34.53
N LYS A 25 2.77 -7.61 -34.89
CA LYS A 25 3.60 -8.76 -35.30
C LYS A 25 4.97 -8.88 -34.64
N GLU A 26 5.50 -7.83 -33.99
CA GLU A 26 6.79 -7.91 -33.27
C GLU A 26 6.70 -7.70 -31.73
N GLY A 27 5.49 -7.49 -31.20
CA GLY A 27 5.29 -6.99 -29.83
C GLY A 27 5.61 -7.95 -28.68
N ASP A 28 5.58 -9.28 -28.87
CA ASP A 28 5.64 -10.22 -27.73
C ASP A 28 7.05 -10.37 -27.12
N ARG A 29 8.11 -10.32 -27.94
CA ARG A 29 9.51 -10.37 -27.45
C ARG A 29 9.99 -9.03 -26.90
N GLY A 30 9.56 -7.92 -27.51
CA GLY A 30 9.83 -6.57 -27.02
C GLY A 30 9.13 -6.27 -25.70
N SER A 31 7.86 -6.66 -25.55
CA SER A 31 7.07 -6.47 -24.33
C SER A 31 7.65 -7.21 -23.12
N LYS A 32 8.14 -8.44 -23.30
CA LYS A 32 8.77 -9.24 -22.22
C LYS A 32 10.11 -8.68 -21.75
N MET A 33 11.02 -8.31 -22.67
CA MET A 33 12.30 -7.68 -22.29
C MET A 33 12.09 -6.32 -21.61
N VAL A 34 11.13 -5.54 -22.11
CA VAL A 34 10.76 -4.24 -21.54
C VAL A 34 10.20 -4.41 -20.12
N SER A 35 9.39 -5.45 -19.88
CA SER A 35 8.86 -5.78 -18.55
C SER A 35 9.95 -6.20 -17.55
N GLU A 36 10.96 -6.97 -17.96
CA GLU A 36 12.10 -7.36 -17.09
C GLU A 36 13.01 -6.18 -16.73
N ILE A 37 13.27 -5.27 -17.69
CA ILE A 37 14.01 -4.02 -17.43
C ILE A 37 13.24 -3.15 -16.44
N TYR A 38 11.91 -3.07 -16.57
CA TYR A 38 11.08 -2.32 -15.63
C TYR A 38 11.09 -2.92 -14.22
N LEU A 39 11.10 -4.24 -14.09
CA LEU A 39 11.16 -4.89 -12.77
C LEU A 39 12.43 -4.51 -12.00
N THR A 40 13.59 -4.51 -12.67
CA THR A 40 14.86 -4.11 -12.03
C THR A 40 14.82 -2.65 -11.57
N ARG A 41 14.22 -1.75 -12.37
CA ARG A 41 14.03 -0.34 -11.99
C ARG A 41 13.07 -0.18 -10.81
N LEU A 42 11.98 -0.94 -10.78
CA LEU A 42 11.04 -0.95 -9.65
C LEU A 42 11.74 -1.42 -8.36
N LEU A 43 12.56 -2.47 -8.44
CA LEU A 43 13.35 -2.96 -7.31
C LEU A 43 14.37 -1.92 -6.82
N ALA A 44 15.04 -1.21 -7.72
CA ALA A 44 15.96 -0.13 -7.37
C ALA A 44 15.26 1.02 -6.63
N THR A 45 14.11 1.46 -7.14
CA THR A 45 13.29 2.49 -6.48
C THR A 45 12.78 2.02 -5.12
N LYS A 46 12.26 0.78 -5.04
CA LYS A 46 11.81 0.16 -3.78
C LYS A 46 12.95 0.11 -2.77
N GLY A 47 14.13 -0.36 -3.17
CA GLY A 47 15.30 -0.43 -2.30
C GLY A 47 15.74 0.94 -1.78
N THR A 48 15.66 1.98 -2.63
CA THR A 48 15.99 3.36 -2.23
C THR A 48 15.00 3.93 -1.21
N LEU A 49 13.71 3.61 -1.36
CA LEU A 49 12.65 4.11 -0.48
C LEU A 49 12.41 3.25 0.77
N GLN A 50 13.01 2.06 0.83
CA GLN A 50 12.71 1.03 1.81
C GLN A 50 12.73 1.54 3.25
N LYS A 51 13.82 2.22 3.65
CA LYS A 51 13.97 2.74 5.02
C LYS A 51 12.82 3.69 5.42
N PHE A 52 12.36 4.54 4.52
CA PHE A 52 11.28 5.47 4.82
C PHE A 52 9.93 4.75 4.99
N VAL A 53 9.72 3.65 4.27
CA VAL A 53 8.54 2.80 4.42
C VAL A 53 8.61 2.05 5.75
N ASP A 54 9.76 1.49 6.09
CA ASP A 54 9.99 0.81 7.37
C ASP A 54 9.76 1.77 8.56
N ASP A 55 10.40 2.93 8.55
CA ASP A 55 10.29 3.95 9.60
C ASP A 55 8.82 4.37 9.79
N LEU A 56 8.06 4.52 8.69
CA LEU A 56 6.63 4.83 8.73
C LEU A 56 5.82 3.70 9.37
N PHE A 57 5.98 2.46 8.89
CA PHE A 57 5.19 1.32 9.34
C PHE A 57 5.49 0.98 10.80
N GLU A 58 6.77 1.01 11.18
CA GLU A 58 7.19 0.81 12.56
C GLU A 58 6.59 1.88 13.48
N THR A 59 6.58 3.15 13.06
CA THR A 59 5.96 4.23 13.85
C THR A 59 4.46 4.03 14.01
N LEU A 60 3.75 3.62 12.95
CA LEU A 60 2.30 3.42 12.98
C LEU A 60 1.87 2.19 13.80
N PHE A 61 2.69 1.14 13.83
CA PHE A 61 2.45 -0.09 14.61
C PHE A 61 3.22 -0.14 15.93
N SER A 62 3.73 0.99 16.43
CA SER A 62 4.45 1.03 17.71
C SER A 62 3.50 1.27 18.88
N THR A 63 3.67 0.50 19.95
CA THR A 63 3.02 0.75 21.25
C THR A 63 3.76 1.78 22.12
N VAL A 64 5.04 2.02 21.80
CA VAL A 64 5.91 3.02 22.45
C VAL A 64 6.86 3.60 21.41
N HIS A 65 6.49 4.72 20.79
CA HIS A 65 7.41 5.44 19.92
C HIS A 65 8.05 6.59 20.71
N ARG A 66 9.38 6.58 20.87
CA ARG A 66 10.15 7.67 21.53
C ARG A 66 9.66 8.05 22.94
N GLY A 67 9.19 7.08 23.71
CA GLY A 67 8.75 7.27 25.10
C GLY A 67 7.33 7.81 25.27
N SER A 68 6.58 8.06 24.18
CA SER A 68 5.13 8.30 24.26
C SER A 68 4.36 6.98 24.25
N ALA A 69 3.43 6.83 25.19
CA ALA A 69 2.52 5.69 25.26
C ALA A 69 1.56 5.65 24.06
N LEU A 70 1.00 4.47 23.77
CA LEU A 70 -0.05 4.27 22.77
C LEU A 70 -1.18 5.31 22.93
N PRO A 71 -1.67 5.93 21.84
CA PRO A 71 -2.78 6.87 21.91
C PRO A 71 -4.00 6.27 22.63
N LEU A 72 -4.55 7.01 23.60
CA LEU A 72 -5.66 6.54 24.45
C LEU A 72 -6.89 6.08 23.65
N ALA A 73 -7.20 6.78 22.55
CA ALA A 73 -8.32 6.42 21.69
C ALA A 73 -8.16 5.03 21.05
N ILE A 74 -6.93 4.65 20.69
CA ILE A 74 -6.62 3.35 20.12
C ILE A 74 -6.77 2.28 21.19
N LYS A 75 -6.14 2.47 22.36
CA LYS A 75 -6.25 1.53 23.48
C LYS A 75 -7.70 1.28 23.86
N TYR A 76 -8.47 2.36 24.04
CA TYR A 76 -9.88 2.28 24.39
C TYR A 76 -10.70 1.55 23.32
N MET A 77 -10.50 1.86 22.04
CA MET A 77 -11.25 1.21 20.95
C MET A 77 -10.92 -0.28 20.86
N PHE A 78 -9.64 -0.66 21.00
CA PHE A 78 -9.23 -2.07 20.94
C PHE A 78 -9.76 -2.86 22.14
N ASP A 79 -9.68 -2.29 23.35
CA ASP A 79 -10.28 -2.90 24.55
C ASP A 79 -11.79 -3.08 24.41
N PHE A 80 -12.47 -2.09 23.84
CA PHE A 80 -13.90 -2.18 23.58
C PHE A 80 -14.21 -3.33 22.60
N LEU A 81 -13.45 -3.48 21.52
CA LEU A 81 -13.65 -4.57 20.56
C LEU A 81 -13.39 -5.94 21.20
N ASP A 82 -12.38 -6.04 22.06
CA ASP A 82 -12.09 -7.26 22.82
C ASP A 82 -13.21 -7.61 23.80
N GLU A 83 -13.75 -6.61 24.52
CA GLU A 83 -14.89 -6.80 25.42
C GLU A 83 -16.16 -7.22 24.65
N GLN A 84 -16.40 -6.66 23.46
CA GLN A 84 -17.51 -7.11 22.61
C GLN A 84 -17.31 -8.56 22.16
N ALA A 85 -16.10 -8.95 21.77
CA ALA A 85 -15.82 -10.33 21.41
C ALA A 85 -16.06 -11.28 22.59
N ASP A 86 -15.64 -10.91 23.81
CA ASP A 86 -15.89 -11.69 25.03
C ASP A 86 -17.39 -11.83 25.35
N LYS A 87 -18.15 -10.72 25.28
CA LYS A 87 -19.61 -10.70 25.50
C LYS A 87 -20.36 -11.63 24.56
N HIS A 88 -19.85 -11.84 23.36
CA HIS A 88 -20.43 -12.70 22.33
C HIS A 88 -19.80 -14.11 22.27
N GLY A 89 -18.88 -14.46 23.19
CA GLY A 89 -18.24 -15.77 23.24
C GLY A 89 -17.28 -16.03 22.07
N ILE A 90 -16.73 -14.98 21.46
CA ILE A 90 -15.80 -15.05 20.33
C ILE A 90 -14.37 -15.11 20.87
N HIS A 91 -13.81 -16.32 20.92
CA HIS A 91 -12.42 -16.56 21.36
C HIS A 91 -11.43 -16.71 20.20
N ASP A 92 -11.91 -16.68 18.95
CA ASP A 92 -11.07 -16.70 17.76
C ASP A 92 -10.32 -15.36 17.63
N GLN A 93 -8.99 -15.43 17.68
CA GLN A 93 -8.11 -14.26 17.58
C GLN A 93 -8.14 -13.64 16.18
N ASP A 94 -8.38 -14.43 15.12
CA ASP A 94 -8.44 -13.92 13.76
C ASP A 94 -9.63 -12.97 13.57
N VAL A 95 -10.74 -13.23 14.27
CA VAL A 95 -11.91 -12.35 14.26
C VAL A 95 -11.59 -11.01 14.92
N ARG A 96 -10.94 -11.04 16.10
CA ARG A 96 -10.54 -9.83 16.84
C ARG A 96 -9.53 -9.00 16.06
N HIS A 97 -8.51 -9.65 15.50
CA HIS A 97 -7.54 -9.05 14.60
C HIS A 97 -8.23 -8.38 13.40
N THR A 98 -9.15 -9.09 12.77
CA THR A 98 -9.92 -8.57 11.62
C THR A 98 -10.74 -7.34 12.02
N TRP A 99 -11.34 -7.30 13.21
CA TRP A 99 -12.07 -6.12 13.69
C TRP A 99 -11.14 -4.94 13.94
N LYS A 100 -10.02 -5.16 14.64
CA LYS A 100 -9.01 -4.13 14.94
C LYS A 100 -8.41 -3.56 13.65
N SER A 101 -8.01 -4.42 12.72
CA SER A 101 -7.50 -4.04 11.40
C SER A 101 -8.54 -3.26 10.57
N ASN A 102 -9.80 -3.69 10.55
CA ASN A 102 -10.87 -3.00 9.82
C ASN A 102 -11.32 -1.68 10.46
N CYS A 103 -11.11 -1.48 11.76
CA CYS A 103 -11.56 -0.26 12.43
C CYS A 103 -10.56 0.89 12.27
N LEU A 104 -9.26 0.60 12.26
CA LEU A 104 -8.21 1.63 12.33
C LEU A 104 -7.21 1.55 11.16
N PRO A 105 -6.32 0.55 11.03
CA PRO A 105 -5.35 0.48 9.95
C PRO A 105 -5.96 0.67 8.56
N LEU A 106 -7.01 -0.10 8.24
CA LEU A 106 -7.60 -0.13 6.91
C LEU A 106 -8.52 1.05 6.58
N ARG A 107 -8.92 1.83 7.59
CA ARG A 107 -9.82 2.99 7.43
C ARG A 107 -9.10 4.32 7.55
N PHE A 108 -8.34 4.48 8.62
CA PHE A 108 -7.66 5.73 8.93
C PHE A 108 -6.26 5.76 8.30
N TRP A 109 -5.39 4.80 8.65
CA TRP A 109 -3.99 4.86 8.24
C TRP A 109 -3.79 4.72 6.73
N VAL A 110 -4.48 3.78 6.08
CA VAL A 110 -4.47 3.67 4.62
C VAL A 110 -4.88 4.99 3.96
N ASN A 111 -5.89 5.67 4.51
CA ASN A 111 -6.36 6.93 3.94
C ASN A 111 -5.32 8.05 4.08
N VAL A 112 -4.66 8.15 5.23
CA VAL A 112 -3.58 9.13 5.46
C VAL A 112 -2.36 8.83 4.59
N ILE A 113 -1.94 7.56 4.47
CA ILE A 113 -0.82 7.14 3.60
C ILE A 113 -1.10 7.51 2.15
N LYS A 114 -2.31 7.26 1.65
CA LYS A 114 -2.70 7.60 0.28
C LYS A 114 -2.89 9.10 0.08
N ASN A 115 -3.25 9.85 1.11
CA ASN A 115 -3.63 11.25 1.02
C ASN A 115 -2.84 12.14 1.99
N PRO A 116 -1.51 12.24 1.82
CA PRO A 116 -0.67 13.07 2.71
C PRO A 116 -1.04 14.56 2.67
N GLN A 117 -1.69 15.03 1.60
CA GLN A 117 -2.22 16.39 1.50
C GLN A 117 -3.34 16.72 2.51
N PHE A 118 -3.89 15.71 3.20
CA PHE A 118 -4.82 15.95 4.32
C PHE A 118 -4.10 16.38 5.60
N VAL A 119 -2.81 16.11 5.70
CA VAL A 119 -1.98 16.41 6.88
C VAL A 119 -1.01 17.54 6.60
N PHE A 120 -0.50 17.62 5.36
CA PHE A 120 0.51 18.58 4.96
C PHE A 120 0.02 19.46 3.80
N ASP A 121 0.46 20.72 3.77
CA ASP A 121 0.21 21.63 2.64
C ASP A 121 1.14 21.29 1.47
N ILE A 122 0.76 20.29 0.67
CA ILE A 122 1.54 19.77 -0.46
C ILE A 122 0.64 19.46 -1.67
N HIS A 123 1.21 19.62 -2.86
CA HIS A 123 0.58 19.13 -4.09
C HIS A 123 0.99 17.68 -4.37
N LYS A 124 0.01 16.76 -4.34
CA LYS A 124 0.22 15.34 -4.69
C LYS A 124 0.10 15.15 -6.22
N SER A 125 1.22 14.85 -6.87
CA SER A 125 1.23 14.51 -8.31
C SER A 125 0.61 13.13 -8.58
N SER A 126 0.20 12.87 -9.82
CA SER A 126 -0.36 11.57 -10.23
C SER A 126 0.64 10.41 -10.07
N ILE A 127 1.93 10.64 -10.32
CA ILE A 127 2.96 9.62 -10.13
C ILE A 127 3.18 9.33 -8.64
N THR A 128 3.15 10.36 -7.79
CA THR A 128 3.23 10.19 -6.33
C THR A 128 2.04 9.41 -5.80
N ASP A 129 0.83 9.69 -6.29
CA ASP A 129 -0.39 8.95 -5.93
C ASP A 129 -0.31 7.45 -6.29
N ALA A 130 0.22 7.14 -7.47
CA ALA A 130 0.46 5.76 -7.89
C ALA A 130 1.47 5.04 -6.97
N CYS A 131 2.58 5.69 -6.63
CA CYS A 131 3.58 5.14 -5.70
C CYS A 131 3.01 4.92 -4.29
N LEU A 132 2.28 5.91 -3.75
CA LEU A 132 1.66 5.80 -2.42
C LEU A 132 0.57 4.72 -2.39
N SER A 133 -0.12 4.47 -3.51
CA SER A 133 -1.07 3.36 -3.62
C SER A 133 -0.40 1.99 -3.51
N VAL A 134 0.83 1.85 -4.01
CA VAL A 134 1.63 0.61 -3.82
C VAL A 134 1.98 0.44 -2.34
N VAL A 135 2.50 1.50 -1.69
CA VAL A 135 2.85 1.47 -0.25
C VAL A 135 1.61 1.18 0.61
N ALA A 136 0.49 1.83 0.32
CA ALA A 136 -0.77 1.59 1.02
C ALA A 136 -1.28 0.16 0.83
N GLN A 137 -1.12 -0.43 -0.36
CA GLN A 137 -1.47 -1.84 -0.57
C GLN A 137 -0.59 -2.76 0.26
N THR A 138 0.73 -2.51 0.33
CA THR A 138 1.64 -3.26 1.19
C THR A 138 1.24 -3.16 2.67
N PHE A 139 0.81 -1.97 3.13
CA PHE A 139 0.28 -1.78 4.48
C PHE A 139 -1.01 -2.55 4.74
N MET A 140 -1.92 -2.61 3.75
CA MET A 140 -3.14 -3.42 3.85
C MET A 140 -2.81 -4.91 3.92
N ASP A 141 -1.86 -5.37 3.10
CA ASP A 141 -1.42 -6.75 3.03
C ASP A 141 -0.75 -7.22 4.35
N SER A 142 -0.11 -6.32 5.10
CA SER A 142 0.44 -6.62 6.44
C SER A 142 -0.62 -6.75 7.54
N CYS A 143 -1.84 -6.26 7.31
CA CYS A 143 -2.98 -6.40 8.24
C CYS A 143 -3.88 -7.60 7.91
N SER A 144 -3.47 -8.47 6.99
CA SER A 144 -4.26 -9.62 6.56
C SER A 144 -3.86 -10.88 7.33
N THR A 145 -4.84 -11.67 7.79
CA THR A 145 -4.60 -13.03 8.33
C THR A 145 -4.26 -14.05 7.25
N SER A 146 -4.59 -13.76 5.98
CA SER A 146 -4.40 -14.71 4.88
C SER A 146 -2.93 -14.87 4.48
N GLU A 147 -2.53 -16.11 4.18
CA GLU A 147 -1.21 -16.38 3.61
C GLU A 147 -1.08 -15.80 2.19
N HIS A 148 0.08 -15.19 1.93
CA HIS A 148 0.41 -14.64 0.62
C HIS A 148 0.87 -15.75 -0.32
N ARG A 149 -0.07 -16.33 -1.10
CA ARG A 149 0.28 -17.24 -2.20
C ARG A 149 0.74 -16.44 -3.41
N LEU A 150 2.05 -16.37 -3.60
CA LEU A 150 2.66 -15.68 -4.73
C LEU A 150 2.92 -16.66 -5.88
N GLY A 151 2.59 -16.22 -7.09
CA GLY A 151 2.79 -16.97 -8.32
C GLY A 151 3.18 -16.05 -9.48
N LYS A 152 3.39 -16.63 -10.65
CA LYS A 152 3.78 -15.88 -11.87
C LYS A 152 2.75 -14.82 -12.28
N ASP A 153 1.49 -15.03 -11.94
CA ASP A 153 0.37 -14.13 -12.23
C ASP A 153 0.08 -13.12 -11.11
N SER A 154 0.92 -13.09 -10.05
CA SER A 154 0.76 -12.11 -8.98
C SER A 154 1.10 -10.70 -9.47
N PRO A 155 0.30 -9.69 -9.07
CA PRO A 155 0.58 -8.29 -9.38
C PRO A 155 1.99 -7.86 -8.95
N SER A 156 2.67 -7.04 -9.75
CA SER A 156 4.06 -6.64 -9.50
C SER A 156 4.25 -5.97 -8.13
N ASN A 157 3.27 -5.17 -7.66
CA ASN A 157 3.31 -4.55 -6.34
C ASN A 157 3.32 -5.58 -5.19
N LYS A 158 2.62 -6.72 -5.34
CA LYS A 158 2.66 -7.81 -4.36
C LYS A 158 4.02 -8.51 -4.37
N LEU A 159 4.62 -8.70 -5.56
CA LEU A 159 5.95 -9.28 -5.69
C LEU A 159 7.05 -8.38 -5.11
N LEU A 160 6.90 -7.05 -5.20
CA LEU A 160 7.91 -6.09 -4.74
C LEU A 160 8.17 -6.15 -3.23
N TYR A 161 7.11 -6.32 -2.41
CA TYR A 161 7.21 -6.34 -0.95
C TYR A 161 6.99 -7.72 -0.33
N ALA A 162 6.86 -8.76 -1.16
CA ALA A 162 6.62 -10.14 -0.76
C ALA A 162 7.47 -10.63 0.43
N LYS A 163 8.76 -10.28 0.44
CA LYS A 163 9.72 -10.70 1.46
C LYS A 163 9.59 -9.92 2.77
N ASP A 164 9.03 -8.71 2.72
CA ASP A 164 8.91 -7.81 3.87
C ASP A 164 7.58 -8.01 4.61
N ILE A 165 6.52 -8.44 3.91
CA ILE A 165 5.18 -8.66 4.48
C ILE A 165 5.19 -9.52 5.75
N PRO A 166 5.91 -10.67 5.83
CA PRO A 166 5.93 -11.47 7.07
C PRO A 166 6.46 -10.70 8.28
N ASN A 167 7.48 -9.86 8.09
CA ASN A 167 8.01 -9.02 9.15
C ASN A 167 6.99 -7.95 9.57
N TYR A 168 6.33 -7.29 8.62
CA TYR A 168 5.29 -6.31 8.95
C TYR A 168 4.08 -6.94 9.66
N LYS A 169 3.66 -8.15 9.28
CA LYS A 169 2.60 -8.89 10.00
C LYS A 169 2.97 -9.08 11.48
N SER A 170 4.21 -9.46 11.77
CA SER A 170 4.70 -9.58 13.15
C SER A 170 4.70 -8.25 13.92
N TRP A 171 4.72 -7.11 13.24
CA TRP A 171 4.60 -5.80 13.89
C TRP A 171 3.14 -5.52 14.24
N VAL A 172 2.21 -5.84 13.34
CA VAL A 172 0.76 -5.72 13.59
C VAL A 172 0.34 -6.63 14.74
N GLU A 173 0.79 -7.89 14.77
CA GLU A 173 0.49 -8.83 15.85
C GLU A 173 0.97 -8.37 17.23
N ARG A 174 2.10 -7.64 17.29
CA ARG A 174 2.63 -7.07 18.55
C ARG A 174 1.95 -5.76 18.97
N TYR A 175 1.28 -5.11 18.03
CA TYR A 175 0.61 -3.83 18.24
C TYR A 175 -0.79 -3.98 18.85
N GLU A 176 -1.47 -5.07 18.51
CA GLU A 176 -2.86 -5.35 18.90
C GLU A 176 -3.05 -5.94 20.30
#